data_AF-A0A2K5QQG0-F1
#
_entry.id   AF-A0A2K5QQG0-F1
#
_cell.length_a   1.000
_cell.length_b   1.000
_cell.length_c   1.000
_cell.angle_alpha   90.00
_cell.angle_beta   90.00
_cell.angle_gamma   90.00
#
_symmetry.space_group_name_H-M   'P 1'
#
loop_
_entity.id
_entity.type
_entity.pdbx_description
1 polymer ?
#
loop_
_entity_poly.entity_id
_entity_poly.type
_entity_poly.pdbx_seq_one_letter_code
_entity_poly.pdbx_strand_id
1 'polypeptide(L)' 'MANPHTVKDAHNIHGTNPQNLAKIVGTRIYESKYWKEECSGLTAELVLRNAMY' A
#
# COMPACT_ATOMS: atom_id res chain seq x y z
N MET A 1 4.69 1.00 -13.88
CA MET A 1 3.55 0.85 -12.95
C MET A 1 3.32 2.19 -12.29
N ALA A 2 2.11 2.73 -12.34
CA ALA A 2 1.79 3.99 -11.67
C ALA A 2 1.98 3.81 -10.15
N ASN A 3 2.50 4.84 -9.48
CA ASN A 3 2.60 4.84 -8.03
C ASN A 3 1.17 4.80 -7.46
N PRO A 4 0.79 3.81 -6.65
CA PRO A 4 -0.59 3.66 -6.21
C PRO A 4 -0.96 4.87 -5.36
N HIS A 5 -1.97 5.62 -5.79
CA HIS A 5 -2.47 6.75 -5.03
C HIS A 5 -3.27 6.26 -3.83
N THR A 6 -3.19 6.99 -2.72
CA THR A 6 -4.07 6.77 -1.57
C THR A 6 -5.52 6.91 -2.00
N VAL A 7 -6.36 5.99 -1.56
CA VAL A 7 -7.81 6.02 -1.83
C VAL A 7 -8.40 7.35 -1.35
N LYS A 8 -9.39 7.88 -2.08
CA LYS A 8 -9.88 9.27 -1.92
C LYS A 8 -10.53 9.54 -0.57
N ASP A 9 -11.05 8.50 0.05
CA ASP A 9 -11.75 8.46 1.33
C ASP A 9 -10.82 8.16 2.51
N ALA A 10 -9.51 7.99 2.27
CA ALA A 10 -8.54 7.80 3.33
C ALA A 10 -8.40 9.05 4.20
N HIS A 11 -8.48 8.85 5.51
CA HIS A 11 -8.18 9.88 6.49
C HIS A 11 -6.67 10.16 6.54
N ASN A 12 -6.32 11.42 6.84
CA ASN A 12 -4.94 11.77 7.15
C ASN A 12 -4.52 11.14 8.47
N ILE A 13 -3.29 10.62 8.51
CA ILE A 13 -2.67 10.04 9.70
C ILE A 13 -1.44 10.88 10.04
N HIS A 14 -1.32 11.29 11.30
CA HIS A 14 -0.30 12.24 11.76
C HIS A 14 -0.27 13.56 10.93
N GLY A 15 -1.43 14.04 10.50
CA GLY A 15 -1.55 15.30 9.74
C GLY A 15 -1.06 15.24 8.30
N THR A 16 -0.78 14.05 7.76
CA THR A 16 -0.33 13.86 6.37
C THR A 16 -1.04 12.69 5.70
N ASN A 17 -0.85 12.55 4.40
CA ASN A 17 -1.28 11.38 3.67
C ASN A 17 -0.58 10.14 4.25
N PRO A 18 -1.31 9.07 4.62
CA PRO A 18 -0.73 7.87 5.23
C PRO A 18 0.46 7.27 4.47
N GLN A 19 0.48 7.31 3.14
CA GLN A 19 1.60 6.78 2.34
C GLN A 19 2.91 7.54 2.53
N ASN A 20 2.85 8.83 2.91
CA ASN A 20 4.05 9.63 3.13
C ASN A 20 4.87 9.14 4.33
N LEU A 21 4.25 8.44 5.28
CA LEU A 21 4.93 7.88 6.45
C LEU A 21 5.94 6.79 6.05
N ALA A 22 5.70 6.09 4.94
CA ALA A 22 6.56 5.02 4.45
C ALA A 22 7.47 5.44 3.27
N LYS A 23 7.56 6.74 2.97
CA LYS A 23 8.19 7.25 1.72
C LYS A 23 9.65 6.82 1.53
N ILE A 24 10.42 6.67 2.61
CA ILE A 24 11.84 6.25 2.55
C ILE A 24 11.98 4.84 1.97
N VAL A 25 11.04 3.94 2.29
CA VAL A 25 11.03 2.55 1.81
C VAL A 25 10.06 2.34 0.64
N GLY A 26 9.22 3.31 0.32
CA GLY A 26 8.16 3.24 -0.68
C GLY A 26 8.64 2.71 -2.03
N THR A 27 9.74 3.25 -2.57
CA THR A 27 10.31 2.80 -3.84
C THR A 27 10.62 1.30 -3.83
N ARG A 28 11.24 0.80 -2.76
CA ARG A 28 11.57 -0.64 -2.63
C ARG A 28 10.32 -1.50 -2.50
N ILE A 29 9.29 -1.01 -1.81
CA ILE A 29 8.00 -1.71 -1.68
C ILE A 29 7.38 -1.86 -3.07
N TYR A 30 7.23 -0.78 -3.82
CA TYR A 30 6.57 -0.80 -5.14
C TYR A 30 7.33 -1.60 -6.20
N GLU A 31 8.66 -1.68 -6.08
CA GLU A 31 9.49 -2.47 -6.99
C GLU A 31 9.49 -3.96 -6.68
N SER A 32 9.17 -4.34 -5.44
CA SER A 32 9.19 -5.74 -4.99
C SER A 32 8.23 -6.63 -5.80
N LYS A 33 8.62 -7.89 -5.98
CA LYS A 33 7.80 -8.91 -6.65
C LYS A 33 6.46 -9.10 -5.93
N TYR A 34 6.52 -9.20 -4.60
CA TYR A 34 5.35 -9.36 -3.75
C TYR A 34 4.33 -8.23 -3.95
N TRP A 35 4.78 -6.97 -4.03
CA TRP A 35 3.86 -5.87 -4.28
C TRP A 35 3.15 -5.97 -5.63
N LYS A 36 3.89 -6.37 -6.68
CA LYS A 36 3.38 -6.46 -8.05
C LYS A 36 2.41 -7.61 -8.26
N GLU A 37 2.64 -8.73 -7.59
CA GLU A 37 1.87 -9.97 -7.80
C GLU A 37 0.77 -10.12 -6.75
N GLU A 38 1.09 -9.93 -5.47
CA GLU A 38 0.18 -10.24 -4.36
C GLU A 38 -0.59 -9.02 -3.84
N CYS A 39 -0.03 -7.81 -3.96
CA CYS A 39 -0.67 -6.58 -3.46
C CYS A 39 -1.49 -5.82 -4.53
N SER A 40 -1.54 -6.33 -5.76
CA SER A 40 -2.31 -5.71 -6.84
C SER A 40 -3.82 -5.87 -6.60
N GLY A 41 -4.55 -4.77 -6.49
CA GLY A 41 -6.01 -4.79 -6.27
C GLY A 41 -6.44 -5.28 -4.88
N LEU A 42 -5.51 -5.26 -3.90
CA LEU A 42 -5.80 -5.71 -2.55
C LEU A 42 -6.89 -4.86 -1.88
N THR A 43 -7.91 -5.50 -1.31
CA THR A 43 -8.95 -4.86 -0.51
C THR A 43 -8.73 -5.12 0.97
N ALA A 44 -9.35 -4.33 1.85
CA ALA A 44 -9.23 -4.49 3.30
C ALA A 44 -9.58 -5.92 3.78
N GLU A 45 -10.55 -6.57 3.15
CA GLU A 45 -10.95 -7.96 3.45
C GLU A 45 -9.86 -8.97 3.06
N LEU A 46 -9.20 -8.76 1.92
CA LEU A 46 -8.17 -9.66 1.40
C LEU A 46 -6.82 -9.52 2.13
N VAL A 47 -6.58 -8.41 2.83
CA VAL A 47 -5.34 -8.19 3.61
C VAL A 47 -5.14 -9.32 4.62
N LEU A 48 -6.17 -9.65 5.41
CA LEU A 48 -6.07 -10.70 6.42
C LEU A 48 -5.77 -12.06 5.79
N ARG A 49 -6.40 -12.36 4.66
CA ARG A 49 -6.15 -13.58 3.90
C ARG A 49 -4.70 -13.67 3.43
N ASN A 50 -4.14 -12.59 2.91
CA ASN A 50 -2.75 -12.54 2.43
C ASN A 50 -1.70 -12.46 3.56
N ALA A 51 -2.10 -12.11 4.78
CA ALA A 51 -1.20 -12.03 5.93
C ALA A 51 -1.08 -13.34 6.71
N MET A 52 -2.11 -14.21 6.64
CA MET A 52 -2.19 -15.43 7.45
C MET A 52 -1.69 -16.69 6.73
N TYR A 53 -1.53 -16.65 5.40
CA TYR A 53 -1.00 -17.73 4.57
C TYR A 53 0.33 -17.32 3.95
#